data_AF-A0A2X1SZZ9-F1
#
_entry.id   AF-A0A2X1SZZ9-F1
#
_cell.length_a   1.000
_cell.length_b   1.000
_cell.length_c   1.000
_cell.angle_alpha   90.00
_cell.angle_beta   90.00
_cell.angle_gamma   90.00
#
_symmetry.space_group_name_H-M   'P 1'
#
loop_
_entity.id
_entity.type
_entity.pdbx_description
1 polymer ?
#
loop_
_entity_poly.entity_id
_entity_poly.type
_entity_poly.pdbx_seq_one_letter_code
_entity_poly.pdbx_strand_id
1 'polypeptide(L)' 'MQPVFARTNTFNRFVKTLNKHMDIIANYFNARNNSGFVEGFNNKVKVLKRRCYGLSNVTRLFQRLMLDLTGFERFNPAMA' A
#
# COMPACT_ATOMS: atom_id res chain seq x y z
N MET A 1 26.11 -39.50 -14.99
CA MET A 1 26.32 -38.67 -13.79
C MET A 1 25.86 -37.25 -14.13
N GLN A 2 24.64 -36.85 -13.75
CA GLN A 2 24.17 -35.47 -13.95
C GLN A 2 24.48 -34.64 -12.69
N PRO A 3 24.95 -33.39 -12.81
CA PRO A 3 25.32 -32.61 -11.64
C PRO A 3 24.08 -32.23 -10.84
N VAL A 4 24.13 -32.52 -9.54
CA VAL A 4 23.13 -32.12 -8.55
C VAL A 4 23.30 -30.63 -8.26
N PHE A 5 22.89 -29.78 -9.19
CA PHE A 5 22.45 -28.45 -8.79
C PHE A 5 21.12 -28.65 -8.08
N ALA A 6 21.16 -28.67 -6.74
CA ALA A 6 19.96 -28.59 -5.92
C ALA A 6 19.18 -27.35 -6.38
N ARG A 7 18.16 -27.57 -7.23
CA ARG A 7 17.29 -26.53 -7.76
C ARG A 7 16.60 -25.91 -6.56
N THR A 8 17.07 -24.75 -6.12
CA THR A 8 16.51 -23.96 -5.03
C THR A 8 15.13 -23.45 -5.45
N ASN A 9 14.15 -24.37 -5.43
CA ASN A 9 12.76 -24.14 -5.79
C ASN A 9 12.08 -23.09 -4.87
N THR A 10 12.75 -22.73 -3.77
CA THR A 10 12.36 -21.72 -2.78
C THR A 10 12.04 -20.36 -3.39
N PHE A 11 12.72 -19.96 -4.47
CA PHE A 11 12.54 -18.64 -5.09
C PHE A 11 11.73 -18.66 -6.38
N ASN A 12 11.27 -19.82 -6.87
CA ASN A 12 10.55 -19.89 -8.13
C ASN A 12 9.25 -19.05 -8.12
N ARG A 13 8.58 -18.94 -6.97
CA ARG A 13 7.40 -18.07 -6.82
C ARG A 13 7.76 -16.58 -6.87
N PHE A 14 8.88 -16.21 -6.24
CA PHE A 14 9.40 -14.85 -6.28
C PHE A 14 9.79 -14.45 -7.70
N VAL A 15 10.57 -15.28 -8.40
CA VAL A 15 11.00 -15.04 -9.79
C VAL A 15 9.80 -14.92 -10.73
N LYS A 16 8.77 -15.78 -10.59
CA LYS A 16 7.53 -15.66 -11.36
C LYS A 16 6.81 -14.32 -11.12
N THR A 17 6.74 -13.89 -9.86
CA THR A 17 6.12 -12.61 -9.49
C THR A 17 6.93 -11.43 -10.05
N LEU A 18 8.26 -11.49 -9.93
CA LEU A 18 9.17 -10.47 -10.42
C LEU A 18 9.04 -10.29 -11.94
N ASN A 19 9.09 -11.39 -12.70
CA ASN A 19 8.93 -11.34 -14.15
C ASN A 19 7.55 -10.81 -14.56
N LYS A 20 6.48 -11.19 -13.84
CA LYS A 20 5.11 -10.70 -14.12
C LYS A 20 4.95 -9.19 -13.96
N HIS A 21 5.73 -8.56 -13.07
CA HIS A 21 5.60 -7.14 -12.73
C HIS A 21 6.78 -6.29 -13.23
N MET A 22 7.70 -6.87 -14.01
CA MET A 22 8.93 -6.22 -14.47
C MET A 22 8.65 -4.93 -15.26
N ASP A 23 7.62 -4.91 -16.12
CA ASP A 23 7.26 -3.73 -16.90
C ASP A 23 6.83 -2.55 -16.02
N ILE A 24 6.08 -2.83 -14.95
CA ILE A 24 5.63 -1.82 -13.98
C ILE A 24 6.82 -1.30 -13.18
N ILE A 25 7.74 -2.18 -12.80
CA ILE A 25 8.98 -1.83 -12.10
C ILE A 25 9.88 -0.99 -13.03
N ALA A 26 9.98 -1.32 -14.31
CA ALA A 26 10.76 -0.55 -15.28
C ALA A 26 10.16 0.85 -15.50
N ASN A 27 8.82 0.96 -15.54
CA ASN A 27 8.12 2.23 -15.70
C ASN A 27 8.38 3.22 -14.54
N TYR A 28 8.74 2.72 -13.35
CA TYR A 28 9.20 3.55 -12.23
C TYR A 28 10.38 4.45 -12.62
N PHE A 29 11.32 3.97 -13.44
CA PHE A 29 12.51 4.74 -13.83
C PHE A 29 12.20 5.88 -14.80
N ASN A 30 11.06 5.81 -15.50
CA ASN A 30 10.62 6.85 -16.44
C ASN A 30 9.88 8.00 -15.73
N ALA A 31 9.02 7.69 -14.76
CA ALA A 31 8.18 8.68 -14.06
C ALA A 31 8.60 8.96 -12.59
N ARG A 32 9.57 8.22 -12.04
CA ARG A 32 10.02 8.28 -10.63
C ARG A 32 8.89 8.24 -9.59
N ASN A 33 7.81 7.52 -9.89
CA ASN A 33 6.65 7.43 -9.01
C ASN A 33 6.96 6.56 -7.77
N ASN A 34 7.30 7.20 -6.64
CA ASN A 34 7.54 6.50 -5.38
C ASN A 34 6.24 5.97 -4.73
N SER A 35 6.38 4.86 -4.01
CA SER A 35 5.30 4.29 -3.19
C SER A 35 5.04 5.08 -1.91
N GLY A 36 5.72 6.21 -1.67
CA GLY A 36 5.66 6.96 -0.41
C GLY A 36 4.26 7.49 -0.09
N PHE A 37 3.52 7.97 -1.09
CA PHE A 37 2.12 8.35 -0.91
C PHE A 37 1.26 7.13 -0.51
N VAL A 38 1.40 6.02 -1.24
CA VAL A 38 0.65 4.77 -1.00
C VAL A 38 0.97 4.19 0.38
N GLU A 39 2.23 4.24 0.79
CA GLU A 39 2.70 3.78 2.10
C GLU A 39 2.16 4.67 3.23
N GLY A 40 2.26 5.99 3.07
CA GLY A 40 1.69 6.96 4.01
C GLY A 40 0.18 6.79 4.17
N PHE A 41 -0.54 6.58 3.07
CA PHE A 41 -1.97 6.28 3.07
C PHE A 41 -2.28 4.98 3.80
N ASN A 42 -1.57 3.89 3.48
CA ASN A 42 -1.75 2.59 4.12
C ASN A 42 -1.51 2.66 5.64
N ASN A 43 -0.50 3.43 6.09
CA ASN A 43 -0.26 3.65 7.51
C ASN A 43 -1.42 4.38 8.19
N LYS A 44 -1.97 5.44 7.58
CA LYS A 44 -3.15 6.15 8.11
C LYS A 44 -4.36 5.22 8.22
N VAL A 45 -4.66 4.43 7.19
CA VAL A 45 -5.75 3.43 7.22
C VAL A 45 -5.53 2.38 8.33
N LYS A 46 -4.28 1.91 8.51
CA LYS A 46 -3.94 0.93 9.55
C LYS A 46 -4.12 1.51 10.96
N VAL A 47 -3.71 2.75 11.20
CA VAL A 47 -3.92 3.45 12.47
C VAL A 47 -5.41 3.66 12.74
N LEU A 48 -6.17 4.06 11.72
CA LEU A 48 -7.61 4.22 11.83
C LEU A 48 -8.30 2.91 12.23
N LYS A 49 -7.99 1.80 11.55
CA LYS A 49 -8.51 0.47 11.90
C LYS A 49 -8.19 0.08 13.34
N ARG A 50 -7.00 0.45 13.86
CA ARG A 50 -6.61 0.22 15.25
C ARG A 50 -7.38 1.07 16.27
N ARG A 51 -7.73 2.31 15.93
CA ARG A 51 -8.55 3.17 16.81
C ARG A 51 -10.02 2.77 16.78
N CYS A 52 -10.46 2.19 15.67
CA CYS A 52 -11.83 1.81 15.39
C CYS A 52 -12.12 0.32 15.58
N TYR A 53 -11.36 -0.39 16.45
CA TYR A 53 -11.65 -1.79 16.75
C TYR A 53 -13.12 -1.94 17.22
N GLY A 54 -13.89 -2.79 16.54
CA GLY A 54 -15.33 -2.98 16.79
C GLY A 54 -16.27 -2.22 15.84
N LEU A 55 -15.77 -1.27 15.04
CA LEU A 55 -16.56 -0.66 13.96
C LEU A 55 -16.60 -1.61 12.75
N SER A 56 -17.59 -2.49 12.74
CA SER A 56 -17.88 -3.42 11.62
C SER A 56 -18.48 -2.73 10.40
N ASN A 57 -19.01 -1.52 10.57
CA ASN A 57 -19.66 -0.77 9.50
C ASN A 57 -18.63 -0.02 8.65
N VAL A 58 -18.45 -0.49 7.41
CA VAL A 58 -17.53 0.07 6.42
C VAL A 58 -17.82 1.55 6.10
N THR A 59 -19.09 1.96 6.08
CA THR A 59 -19.49 3.35 5.83
C THR A 59 -18.94 4.28 6.90
N ARG A 60 -19.02 3.90 8.18
CA ARG A 60 -18.46 4.69 9.29
C ARG A 60 -16.94 4.75 9.24
N LEU A 61 -16.29 3.67 8.82
CA LEU A 61 -14.84 3.65 8.62
C LEU A 61 -14.43 4.62 7.51
N PHE A 62 -15.14 4.64 6.37
CA PHE A 62 -14.87 5.57 5.27
C PHE A 62 -15.12 7.03 5.64
N GLN A 63 -16.20 7.33 6.37
CA GLN A 63 -16.46 8.68 6.87
C GLN A 63 -15.30 9.16 7.76
N ARG A 64 -14.82 8.31 8.67
CA ARG A 64 -13.70 8.65 9.55
C ARG A 64 -12.39 8.79 8.78
N LEU A 65 -12.16 7.95 7.78
CA LEU A 65 -11.00 8.05 6.89
C LEU A 65 -11.01 9.38 6.12
N MET A 66 -12.16 9.79 5.59
CA MET A 66 -12.31 11.07 4.90
C MET A 66 -12.03 12.26 5.81
N LEU A 67 -12.51 12.22 7.06
CA LEU A 67 -12.20 13.24 8.07
C LEU A 67 -10.71 13.27 8.40
N ASP A 68 -10.05 12.12 8.57
CA ASP A 68 -8.62 12.07 8.88
C ASP A 68 -7.72 12.51 7.71
N LEU A 69 -8.19 12.39 6.46
CA LEU A 69 -7.45 12.78 5.26
C LEU A 69 -7.69 14.23 4.84
N THR A 70 -8.94 14.69 4.93
CA THR A 70 -9.37 15.98 4.36
C THR A 70 -10.00 16.91 5.39
N GLY A 71 -10.19 16.46 6.63
CA GLY A 71 -10.92 17.23 7.65
C GLY A 71 -10.21 18.52 8.04
N PHE A 72 -8.86 18.54 8.03
CA PHE A 72 -8.12 19.79 8.22
C PHE A 72 -8.38 20.76 7.08
N GLU A 73 -8.24 20.35 5.81
CA GLU A 73 -8.51 21.28 4.70
C GLU A 73 -9.98 21.74 4.64
N ARG A 74 -10.93 20.86 4.96
CA ARG A 74 -12.38 21.13 4.85
C ARG A 74 -12.96 21.90 6.02
N PHE A 75 -12.36 21.80 7.20
CA PHE A 75 -12.94 22.31 8.45
C PHE A 75 -11.94 23.09 9.31
N ASN A 76 -10.80 23.54 8.75
CA ASN A 76 -9.86 24.38 9.47
C ASN A 76 -10.52 25.73 9.82
N PRO A 77 -10.76 26.03 11.11
CA PRO A 77 -11.38 27.29 11.52
C PRO A 77 -10.50 28.51 11.24
N ALA A 78 -9.22 28.33 10.94
CA ALA A 78 -8.31 29.43 10.57
C ALA A 78 -8.39 29.82 9.08
N MET A 79 -9.22 29.15 8.28
CA MET A 79 -9.42 29.43 6.83
C MET A 79 -10.86 29.88 6.52
N ALA A 80 -11.68 30.14 7.55
CA ALA A 80 -13.08 30.56 7.44
C ALA A 80 -13.26 32.04 7.84
#